data_AF-A0A4Q3VJ53-F1
#
_entry.id   AF-A0A4Q3VJ53-F1
#
_cell.length_a   1.000
_cell.length_b   1.000
_cell.length_c   1.000
_cell.angle_alpha   90.00
_cell.angle_beta   90.00
_cell.angle_gamma   90.00
#
_symmetry.space_group_name_H-M   'P 1'
#
loop_
_entity.id
_entity.type
_entity.pdbx_description
1 polymer ?
#
loop_
_entity_poly.entity_id
_entity_poly.type
_entity_poly.pdbx_seq_one_letter_code
_entity_poly.pdbx_strand_id
1 'polypeptide(L)'
;QPAGDFEVPIAAGETKLYAKGSIEVDSLFLQVFPYKILAGNRINPLDKPNAIIITPALSKQLFGDADPIGKTIRLFNAFDNEVTAVVAEATGPSHVNVQFAWRSSYEKQNNHWGNQSYQTYIKTAHVLSVAKVDALINPLYYEERLKKDGQSYSAFRAAGHQQGLFADAVGEIHNFPRHGESNFTTVATLVVLAFLLLIAGAINFSNLSIAASIRRAKEVGIRKTLGSGRWQLIRQFLGETALQCVFSLALSLILVQIILPYFSRSFDIQLSLGGAGNIGFIILQLFVCLLLVVLLSGLYPAVVLSMVNTNKVLKGEYSSGTKGKGFRNALIVAQFVVAAFFVFGTLVINRQINFMETRDKGFSGEQVMRIQAMQATRDRNFNNTREALLRVPGVIQVAKTTEVPGDKYADTSTYSFKYAGSEHRLASVKVSSEYFTTVLLGVLQSNTPIVGLSSAPFIFSLTVLI
;
A
#
# COMPACT_ATOMS: atom_id res chain seq x y z
N GLN A 1 -10.93 9.17 -1.12
CA GLN A 1 -10.21 7.94 -1.51
C GLN A 1 -9.15 8.33 -2.54
N PRO A 2 -7.95 7.73 -2.53
CA PRO A 2 -7.05 7.89 -3.68
C PRO A 2 -7.78 7.35 -4.91
N ALA A 3 -7.85 8.16 -5.96
CA ALA A 3 -8.71 8.02 -7.13
C ALA A 3 -8.35 6.86 -8.10
N GLY A 4 -7.73 5.78 -7.58
CA GLY A 4 -7.15 4.71 -8.40
C GLY A 4 -8.11 3.59 -8.78
N ASP A 5 -8.96 3.15 -7.86
CA ASP A 5 -9.70 1.88 -8.01
C ASP A 5 -11.15 2.04 -8.48
N PHE A 6 -11.65 3.27 -8.57
CA PHE A 6 -13.01 3.51 -9.05
C PHE A 6 -13.07 3.38 -10.58
N GLU A 7 -13.96 2.51 -11.06
CA GLU A 7 -14.20 2.32 -12.48
C GLU A 7 -15.28 3.28 -12.98
N VAL A 8 -14.93 4.09 -13.98
CA VAL A 8 -15.85 5.02 -14.63
C VAL A 8 -16.30 4.45 -15.96
N PRO A 9 -17.63 4.40 -16.24
CA PRO A 9 -18.12 4.03 -17.54
C PRO A 9 -17.82 5.16 -18.53
N ILE A 10 -17.16 4.78 -19.63
CA ILE A 10 -16.82 5.69 -20.71
C ILE A 10 -17.30 5.12 -22.05
N ALA A 11 -17.67 6.02 -22.96
CA ALA A 11 -18.12 5.65 -24.30
C ALA A 11 -17.50 6.56 -25.37
N ALA A 12 -17.08 5.97 -26.48
CA ALA A 12 -16.62 6.66 -27.67
C ALA A 12 -17.33 6.05 -28.89
N GLY A 13 -18.37 6.72 -29.39
CA GLY A 13 -19.26 6.13 -30.40
C GLY A 13 -19.96 4.89 -29.87
N GLU A 14 -19.76 3.74 -30.53
CA GLU A 14 -20.32 2.45 -30.13
C GLU A 14 -19.49 1.71 -29.07
N THR A 15 -18.20 2.05 -28.93
CA THR A 15 -17.30 1.43 -27.96
C THR A 15 -17.65 1.91 -26.55
N LYS A 16 -17.96 0.97 -25.65
CA LYS A 16 -18.24 1.23 -24.23
C LYS A 16 -17.37 0.35 -23.36
N LEU A 17 -16.72 0.95 -22.36
CA LEU A 17 -15.89 0.22 -21.40
C LEU A 17 -15.89 0.90 -20.04
N TYR A 18 -15.42 0.19 -19.02
CA TYR A 18 -15.16 0.74 -17.69
C TYR A 18 -13.66 0.98 -17.56
N ALA A 19 -13.28 2.22 -17.19
CA ALA A 19 -11.88 2.62 -17.06
C ALA A 19 -11.56 3.05 -15.63
N LYS A 20 -10.42 2.57 -15.12
CA LYS A 20 -9.83 2.99 -13.83
C LYS A 20 -8.93 4.21 -14.02
N GLY A 21 -8.43 4.78 -12.91
CA GLY A 21 -7.45 5.88 -12.96
C GLY A 21 -8.03 7.17 -13.56
N SER A 22 -9.28 7.44 -13.23
CA SER A 22 -10.07 8.59 -13.68
C SER A 22 -9.93 9.72 -12.66
N ILE A 23 -9.52 10.93 -13.08
CA ILE A 23 -9.48 12.09 -12.18
C ILE A 23 -10.10 13.35 -12.80
N GLU A 24 -10.84 14.10 -12.00
CA GLU A 24 -11.24 15.46 -12.33
C GLU A 24 -10.15 16.43 -11.89
N VAL A 25 -9.77 17.36 -12.77
CA VAL A 25 -8.64 18.26 -12.56
C VAL A 25 -8.94 19.69 -13.05
N ASP A 26 -8.17 20.65 -12.54
CA ASP A 26 -8.18 22.02 -13.04
C ASP A 26 -7.22 22.21 -14.24
N SER A 27 -7.14 23.43 -14.77
CA SER A 27 -6.26 23.77 -15.89
C SER A 27 -4.76 23.73 -15.55
N LEU A 28 -4.39 23.76 -14.27
CA LEU A 28 -3.00 23.82 -13.80
C LEU A 28 -2.40 22.43 -13.58
N PHE A 29 -3.19 21.37 -13.70
CA PHE A 29 -2.77 19.99 -13.44
C PHE A 29 -1.44 19.62 -14.09
N LEU A 30 -1.25 19.88 -15.39
CA LEU A 30 -0.01 19.55 -16.09
C LEU A 30 1.18 20.47 -15.74
N GLN A 31 0.92 21.64 -15.16
CA GLN A 31 1.97 22.51 -14.62
C GLN A 31 2.48 21.99 -13.28
N VAL A 32 1.59 21.37 -12.48
CA VAL A 32 1.93 20.70 -11.22
C VAL A 32 2.60 19.35 -11.48
N PHE A 33 1.96 18.51 -12.30
CA PHE A 33 2.39 17.17 -12.68
C PHE A 33 2.80 17.16 -14.16
N PRO A 34 4.10 17.25 -14.47
CA PRO A 34 4.59 17.46 -15.83
C PRO A 34 4.57 16.16 -16.66
N TYR A 35 3.39 15.61 -16.90
CA TYR A 35 3.21 14.49 -17.82
C TYR A 35 3.67 14.89 -19.23
N LYS A 36 4.44 14.00 -19.87
CA LYS A 36 4.92 14.23 -21.23
C LYS A 36 3.76 14.12 -22.21
N ILE A 37 3.42 15.23 -22.87
CA ILE A 37 2.42 15.24 -23.94
C ILE A 37 3.01 14.59 -25.20
N LEU A 38 2.33 13.57 -25.71
CA LEU A 38 2.73 12.79 -26.89
C LEU A 38 2.05 13.33 -28.16
N ALA A 39 0.77 13.70 -28.07
CA ALA A 39 -0.03 14.23 -29.18
C ALA A 39 -1.05 15.26 -28.70
N GLY A 40 -1.56 16.11 -29.62
CA GLY A 40 -2.56 17.14 -29.34
C GLY A 40 -1.97 18.49 -28.87
N ASN A 41 -2.75 19.23 -28.09
CA ASN A 41 -2.39 20.56 -27.60
C ASN A 41 -1.27 20.48 -26.54
N ARG A 42 -0.09 21.04 -26.84
CA ARG A 42 1.08 21.02 -25.95
C ARG A 42 1.16 22.17 -24.96
N ILE A 43 0.37 23.22 -25.16
CA ILE A 43 0.46 24.45 -24.38
C ILE A 43 -0.53 24.36 -23.22
N ASN A 44 -1.83 24.29 -23.53
CA ASN A 44 -2.89 24.26 -22.52
C ASN A 44 -3.98 23.23 -22.88
N PRO A 45 -3.72 21.92 -22.74
CA PRO A 45 -4.69 20.89 -23.13
C PRO A 45 -5.96 20.89 -22.26
N LEU A 46 -5.91 21.41 -21.04
CA LEU A 46 -7.05 21.45 -20.10
C LEU A 46 -7.66 22.85 -19.93
N ASP A 47 -7.44 23.76 -20.90
CA ASP A 47 -7.89 25.17 -20.77
C ASP A 47 -9.39 25.37 -20.93
N LYS A 48 -10.05 24.50 -21.70
CA LYS A 48 -11.50 24.57 -21.91
C LYS A 48 -12.25 23.62 -20.96
N PRO A 49 -13.48 23.99 -20.55
CA PRO A 49 -14.40 23.05 -19.95
C PRO A 49 -14.59 21.81 -20.84
N ASN A 50 -14.79 20.65 -20.22
CA ASN A 50 -14.96 19.35 -20.89
C ASN A 50 -13.75 18.92 -21.74
N ALA A 51 -12.56 19.47 -21.51
CA ALA A 51 -11.33 18.91 -22.06
C ALA A 51 -10.97 17.62 -21.32
N ILE A 52 -10.55 16.59 -22.07
CA ILE A 52 -10.02 15.35 -21.51
C ILE A 52 -8.65 15.03 -22.11
N ILE A 53 -7.71 14.63 -21.26
CA ILE A 53 -6.43 14.04 -21.66
C ILE A 53 -6.46 12.54 -21.36
N ILE A 54 -5.87 11.74 -22.24
CA ILE A 54 -5.89 10.28 -22.14
C ILE A 54 -4.50 9.68 -22.34
N THR A 55 -4.28 8.44 -21.88
CA THR A 55 -3.07 7.67 -22.16
C THR A 55 -3.13 6.99 -23.54
N PRO A 56 -1.98 6.58 -24.11
CA PRO A 56 -1.95 5.75 -25.31
C PRO A 56 -2.73 4.44 -25.17
N ALA A 57 -2.66 3.80 -24.00
CA ALA A 57 -3.37 2.55 -23.74
C ALA A 57 -4.89 2.75 -23.84
N LEU A 58 -5.42 3.79 -23.20
CA LEU A 58 -6.85 4.11 -23.27
C LEU A 58 -7.27 4.56 -24.67
N SER A 59 -6.44 5.36 -25.34
CA SER A 59 -6.67 5.77 -26.74
C SER A 59 -6.83 4.56 -27.65
N LYS A 60 -5.95 3.56 -27.51
CA LYS A 60 -6.00 2.34 -28.33
C LYS A 60 -7.25 1.51 -28.05
N GLN A 61 -7.68 1.43 -26.80
CA GLN A 61 -8.91 0.71 -26.43
C GLN A 61 -10.17 1.37 -26.99
N LEU A 62 -10.23 2.71 -27.01
CA LEU A 62 -11.40 3.45 -27.46
C LEU A 62 -11.46 3.67 -28.97
N PHE A 63 -10.31 3.96 -29.59
CA PHE A 63 -10.24 4.44 -30.97
C PHE A 63 -9.38 3.56 -31.90
N GLY A 64 -8.76 2.49 -31.39
CA GLY A 64 -7.82 1.67 -32.15
C GLY A 64 -6.60 2.49 -32.57
N ASP A 65 -6.27 2.43 -33.86
CA ASP A 65 -5.14 3.19 -34.44
C ASP A 65 -5.56 4.58 -34.98
N ALA A 66 -6.84 4.97 -34.82
CA ALA A 66 -7.32 6.25 -35.30
C ALA A 66 -6.91 7.39 -34.36
N ASP A 67 -6.61 8.58 -34.93
CA ASP A 67 -6.24 9.77 -34.15
C ASP A 67 -7.36 10.12 -33.14
N PRO A 68 -7.07 10.14 -31.82
CA PRO A 68 -8.08 10.45 -30.81
C PRO A 68 -8.36 11.95 -30.69
N ILE A 69 -7.47 12.83 -31.19
CA ILE A 69 -7.57 14.28 -30.95
C ILE A 69 -8.84 14.85 -31.60
N GLY A 70 -9.58 15.66 -30.83
CA GLY A 70 -10.85 16.25 -31.24
C GLY A 70 -12.06 15.32 -31.17
N LYS A 71 -11.87 14.03 -30.86
CA LYS A 71 -12.99 13.10 -30.67
C LYS A 71 -13.63 13.25 -29.29
N THR A 72 -14.88 12.84 -29.19
CA THR A 72 -15.65 12.90 -27.95
C THR A 72 -15.60 11.59 -27.19
N ILE A 73 -15.33 11.67 -25.88
CA ILE A 73 -15.53 10.61 -24.90
C ILE A 73 -16.64 11.04 -23.96
N ARG A 74 -17.69 10.22 -23.87
CA ARG A 74 -18.80 10.42 -22.93
C ARG A 74 -18.49 9.71 -21.62
N LEU A 75 -18.37 10.48 -20.54
CA LEU A 75 -18.15 10.00 -19.17
C LEU A 75 -19.49 9.88 -18.45
N PHE A 76 -19.63 8.86 -17.59
CA PHE A 76 -20.83 8.64 -16.75
C PHE A 76 -22.16 8.56 -17.52
N ASN A 77 -22.10 8.26 -18.83
CA ASN A 77 -23.22 8.36 -19.76
C ASN A 77 -23.92 9.75 -19.79
N ALA A 78 -23.23 10.82 -19.33
CA ALA A 78 -23.84 12.13 -19.14
C ALA A 78 -22.98 13.30 -19.64
N PHE A 79 -21.66 13.20 -19.59
CA PHE A 79 -20.76 14.32 -19.87
C PHE A 79 -19.91 14.05 -21.11
N ASP A 80 -20.13 14.84 -22.16
CA ASP A 80 -19.32 14.78 -23.37
C ASP A 80 -18.04 15.60 -23.19
N ASN A 81 -16.90 14.93 -23.34
CA ASN A 81 -15.59 15.53 -23.22
C ASN A 81 -14.79 15.36 -24.50
N GLU A 82 -14.08 16.38 -24.93
CA GLU A 82 -13.27 16.36 -26.15
C GLU A 82 -11.82 16.04 -25.82
N VAL A 83 -11.25 15.06 -26.52
CA VAL A 83 -9.85 14.67 -26.34
C VAL A 83 -8.94 15.78 -26.89
N THR A 84 -8.22 16.46 -26.00
CA THR A 84 -7.34 17.58 -26.37
C THR A 84 -5.87 17.18 -26.44
N ALA A 85 -5.47 16.13 -25.72
CA ALA A 85 -4.11 15.60 -25.75
C ALA A 85 -4.03 14.13 -25.34
N VAL A 86 -2.96 13.49 -25.80
CA VAL A 86 -2.51 12.18 -25.33
C VAL A 86 -1.25 12.38 -24.50
N VAL A 87 -1.23 11.87 -23.28
CA VAL A 87 -0.12 12.00 -22.33
C VAL A 87 0.53 10.65 -22.05
N ALA A 88 1.85 10.63 -21.88
CA ALA A 88 2.58 9.42 -21.53
C ALA A 88 2.11 8.87 -20.17
N GLU A 89 2.13 7.55 -20.03
CA GLU A 89 1.90 6.90 -18.75
C GLU A 89 3.05 7.20 -17.77
N ALA A 90 2.75 7.09 -16.47
CA ALA A 90 3.79 7.19 -15.44
C ALA A 90 4.81 6.06 -15.63
N THR A 91 6.10 6.36 -15.53
CA THR A 91 7.18 5.38 -15.74
C THR A 91 7.37 4.40 -14.58
N GLY A 92 6.56 4.52 -13.52
CA GLY A 92 6.59 3.67 -12.33
C GLY A 92 5.40 3.96 -11.41
N PRO A 93 5.36 3.36 -10.20
CA PRO A 93 4.32 3.63 -9.22
C PRO A 93 4.20 5.12 -8.92
N SER A 94 2.99 5.67 -9.08
CA SER A 94 2.70 7.08 -8.87
C SER A 94 1.50 7.23 -7.95
N HIS A 95 1.56 8.17 -7.01
CA HIS A 95 0.40 8.58 -6.20
C HIS A 95 -0.76 9.09 -7.06
N VAL A 96 -0.42 9.73 -8.19
CA VAL A 96 -1.37 10.22 -9.18
C VAL A 96 -1.14 9.38 -10.43
N ASN A 97 -1.80 8.22 -10.54
CA ASN A 97 -1.73 7.38 -11.73
C ASN A 97 -3.00 7.59 -12.57
N VAL A 98 -2.85 8.14 -13.77
CA VAL A 98 -3.97 8.60 -14.59
C VAL A 98 -4.03 7.80 -15.89
N GLN A 99 -5.19 7.21 -16.16
CA GLN A 99 -5.55 6.74 -17.51
C GLN A 99 -6.22 7.85 -18.31
N PHE A 100 -6.97 8.70 -17.61
CA PHE A 100 -7.48 9.95 -18.14
C PHE A 100 -7.73 10.98 -17.04
N ALA A 101 -7.57 12.24 -17.41
CA ALA A 101 -7.93 13.37 -16.57
C ALA A 101 -8.82 14.32 -17.37
N TRP A 102 -9.92 14.79 -16.78
CA TRP A 102 -10.82 15.73 -17.43
C TRP A 102 -11.07 16.96 -16.57
N ARG A 103 -11.44 18.05 -17.24
CA ARG A 103 -11.89 19.27 -16.58
C ARG A 103 -13.40 19.40 -16.68
N SER A 104 -14.07 19.39 -15.54
CA SER A 104 -15.53 19.49 -15.48
C SER A 104 -16.02 20.87 -15.92
N SER A 105 -17.14 20.92 -16.65
CA SER A 105 -17.88 22.15 -16.91
C SER A 105 -18.56 22.74 -15.68
N TYR A 106 -18.63 21.98 -14.59
CA TYR A 106 -19.29 22.38 -13.34
C TYR A 106 -18.32 22.84 -12.25
N GLU A 107 -17.01 22.91 -12.52
CA GLU A 107 -15.96 23.22 -11.53
C GLU A 107 -16.30 24.47 -10.68
N LYS A 108 -16.89 25.50 -11.32
CA LYS A 108 -17.15 26.79 -10.67
C LYS A 108 -18.35 26.79 -9.72
N GLN A 109 -19.26 25.82 -9.82
CA GLN A 109 -20.49 25.81 -9.04
C GLN A 109 -20.27 25.46 -7.57
N ASN A 110 -19.12 24.87 -7.23
CA ASN A 110 -18.81 24.41 -5.87
C ASN A 110 -17.52 25.04 -5.30
N ASN A 111 -17.10 26.18 -5.85
CA ASN A 111 -15.89 26.89 -5.43
C ASN A 111 -16.15 27.75 -4.20
N HIS A 112 -16.05 27.15 -3.02
CA HIS A 112 -16.09 27.88 -1.76
C HIS A 112 -15.14 27.27 -0.74
N TRP A 113 -14.67 28.10 0.19
CA TRP A 113 -13.90 27.62 1.32
C TRP A 113 -14.72 26.67 2.19
N GLY A 114 -14.10 25.56 2.60
CA GLY A 114 -14.76 24.49 3.35
C GLY A 114 -15.38 23.39 2.47
N ASN A 115 -15.33 23.51 1.14
CA ASN A 115 -15.56 22.35 0.27
C ASN A 115 -14.39 21.38 0.40
N GLN A 116 -14.67 20.14 0.78
CA GLN A 116 -13.67 19.07 0.97
C GLN A 116 -13.65 18.05 -0.19
N SER A 117 -14.26 18.39 -1.32
CA SER A 117 -14.35 17.52 -2.50
C SER A 117 -13.07 17.46 -3.32
N TYR A 118 -12.12 18.37 -3.08
CA TYR A 118 -10.89 18.51 -3.86
C TYR A 118 -9.64 18.21 -3.04
N GLN A 119 -8.67 17.54 -3.67
CA GLN A 119 -7.29 17.47 -3.18
C GLN A 119 -6.48 18.59 -3.82
N THR A 120 -5.99 19.52 -3.00
CA THR A 120 -5.24 20.68 -3.48
C THR A 120 -3.75 20.41 -3.45
N TYR A 121 -3.10 20.51 -4.61
CA TYR A 121 -1.65 20.42 -4.72
C TYR A 121 -1.04 21.81 -4.91
N ILE A 122 0.08 22.06 -4.22
CA ILE A 122 0.82 23.33 -4.30
C ILE A 122 2.22 23.02 -4.82
N LYS A 123 2.56 23.56 -5.99
CA LYS A 123 3.93 23.50 -6.53
C LYS A 123 4.69 24.77 -6.14
N THR A 124 5.75 24.60 -5.37
CA THR A 124 6.60 25.71 -4.93
C THR A 124 7.77 25.92 -5.89
N ALA A 125 8.20 27.17 -6.09
CA ALA A 125 9.35 27.50 -6.95
C ALA A 125 10.68 26.94 -6.41
N HIS A 126 10.80 26.84 -5.09
CA HIS A 126 11.90 26.22 -4.37
C HIS A 126 11.36 25.26 -3.32
N VAL A 127 12.17 24.32 -2.86
CA VAL A 127 11.77 23.38 -1.80
C VAL A 127 11.54 24.16 -0.51
N LEU A 128 10.29 24.16 -0.03
CA LEU A 128 9.91 24.74 1.26
C LEU A 128 9.65 23.61 2.26
N SER A 129 9.95 23.85 3.53
CA SER A 129 9.54 22.93 4.58
C SER A 129 8.03 22.99 4.77
N VAL A 130 7.42 21.86 5.15
CA VAL A 130 5.98 21.77 5.42
C VAL A 130 5.53 22.84 6.43
N ALA A 131 6.29 23.04 7.50
CA ALA A 131 5.99 24.06 8.51
C ALA A 131 5.95 25.49 7.94
N LYS A 132 6.78 25.82 6.93
CA LYS A 132 6.72 27.12 6.26
C LYS A 132 5.46 27.24 5.41
N VAL A 133 5.08 26.18 4.70
CA VAL A 133 3.84 26.16 3.91
C VAL A 133 2.62 26.31 4.82
N ASP A 134 2.56 25.56 5.92
CA ASP A 134 1.50 25.67 6.93
C ASP A 134 1.36 27.10 7.46
N ALA A 135 2.48 27.75 7.76
CA ALA A 135 2.48 29.13 8.26
C ALA A 135 1.95 30.15 7.24
N LEU A 136 2.03 29.84 5.94
CA LEU A 136 1.52 30.69 4.86
C LEU A 136 0.05 30.42 4.54
N ILE A 137 -0.38 29.16 4.53
CA ILE A 137 -1.76 28.80 4.15
C ILE A 137 -2.77 28.99 5.29
N ASN A 138 -2.34 28.85 6.55
CA ASN A 138 -3.25 28.95 7.69
C ASN A 138 -3.85 30.35 7.89
N PRO A 139 -3.10 31.46 7.76
CA PRO A 139 -3.69 32.79 7.78
C PRO A 139 -4.71 33.00 6.67
N LEU A 140 -4.43 32.51 5.45
CA LEU A 140 -5.36 32.60 4.33
C LEU A 140 -6.66 31.83 4.62
N TYR A 141 -6.54 30.59 5.09
CA TYR A 141 -7.70 29.80 5.50
C TYR A 141 -8.50 30.47 6.63
N TYR A 142 -7.81 31.08 7.59
CA TYR A 142 -8.47 31.81 8.66
C TYR A 142 -9.30 32.97 8.11
N GLU A 143 -8.69 33.87 7.34
CA GLU A 143 -9.35 35.06 6.80
C GLU A 143 -10.56 34.69 5.94
N GLU A 144 -10.44 33.64 5.14
CA GLU A 144 -11.47 33.26 4.17
C GLU A 144 -12.57 32.35 4.73
N ARG A 145 -12.30 31.59 5.80
CA ARG A 145 -13.23 30.55 6.28
C ARG A 145 -13.59 30.63 7.76
N LEU A 146 -12.65 31.00 8.62
CA LEU A 146 -12.78 30.86 10.07
C LEU A 146 -13.07 32.19 10.76
N LYS A 147 -12.65 33.30 10.18
CA LYS A 147 -12.78 34.63 10.76
C LYS A 147 -14.24 34.95 11.04
N LYS A 148 -14.53 35.20 12.31
CA LYS A 148 -15.80 35.70 12.81
C LYS A 148 -15.55 36.99 13.56
N ASP A 149 -16.49 37.91 13.47
CA ASP A 149 -16.54 39.11 14.33
C ASP A 149 -15.27 40.00 14.26
N GLY A 150 -14.54 39.96 13.14
CA GLY A 150 -13.39 40.83 12.88
C GLY A 150 -12.11 40.49 13.68
N GLN A 151 -12.07 39.41 14.45
CA GLN A 151 -10.87 39.00 15.20
C GLN A 151 -9.66 38.80 14.27
N SER A 152 -8.46 39.19 14.70
CA SER A 152 -7.22 38.92 13.96
C SER A 152 -6.77 37.46 14.09
N TYR A 153 -6.07 36.95 13.09
CA TYR A 153 -5.50 35.59 13.13
C TYR A 153 -4.57 35.38 14.35
N SER A 154 -3.78 36.39 14.73
CA SER A 154 -2.90 36.30 15.90
C SER A 154 -3.69 36.16 17.20
N ALA A 155 -4.78 36.91 17.37
CA ALA A 155 -5.65 36.79 18.52
C ALA A 155 -6.39 35.44 18.54
N PHE A 156 -6.81 34.94 17.38
CA PHE A 156 -7.42 33.61 17.24
C PHE A 156 -6.46 32.51 17.72
N ARG A 157 -5.19 32.54 17.31
CA ARG A 157 -4.18 31.58 17.78
C ARG A 157 -3.83 31.77 19.26
N ALA A 158 -3.76 33.01 19.76
CA ALA A 158 -3.47 33.30 21.17
C ALA A 158 -4.59 32.81 22.10
N ALA A 159 -5.84 32.76 21.63
CA ALA A 159 -6.97 32.16 22.32
C ALA A 159 -6.93 30.61 22.38
N GLY A 160 -5.88 29.98 21.84
CA GLY A 160 -5.67 28.53 21.87
C GLY A 160 -6.30 27.77 20.71
N HIS A 161 -6.88 28.46 19.72
CA HIS A 161 -7.46 27.80 18.54
C HIS A 161 -6.36 27.22 17.63
N GLN A 162 -6.58 25.99 17.17
CA GLN A 162 -5.62 25.22 16.35
C GLN A 162 -6.19 24.85 14.97
N GLN A 163 -7.43 25.23 14.66
CA GLN A 163 -8.05 24.95 13.38
C GLN A 163 -7.26 25.59 12.24
N GLY A 164 -7.03 24.80 11.19
CA GLY A 164 -6.17 25.20 10.08
C GLY A 164 -6.13 24.15 8.98
N LEU A 165 -5.43 24.48 7.90
CA LEU A 165 -4.99 23.54 6.88
C LEU A 165 -3.58 23.04 7.23
N PHE A 166 -3.24 21.90 6.64
CA PHE A 166 -1.88 21.36 6.68
C PHE A 166 -1.47 20.97 5.26
N ALA A 167 -0.17 21.07 4.99
CA ALA A 167 0.44 20.46 3.83
C ALA A 167 1.09 19.13 4.20
N ASP A 168 1.12 18.20 3.25
CA ASP A 168 2.00 17.03 3.27
C ASP A 168 2.96 17.13 2.08
N ALA A 169 4.23 16.78 2.29
CA ALA A 169 5.21 16.76 1.21
C ALA A 169 4.95 15.54 0.30
N VAL A 170 4.73 15.76 -1.00
CA VAL A 170 4.39 14.69 -1.97
C VAL A 170 5.39 13.52 -1.96
N GLY A 171 6.67 13.76 -1.64
CA GLY A 171 7.66 12.68 -1.52
C GLY A 171 7.46 11.77 -0.29
N GLU A 172 6.77 12.24 0.74
CA GLU A 172 6.62 11.55 2.04
C GLU A 172 5.18 11.13 2.34
N ILE A 173 4.20 11.49 1.51
CA ILE A 173 2.77 11.23 1.74
C ILE A 173 2.43 9.74 1.95
N HIS A 174 3.27 8.81 1.48
CA HIS A 174 3.05 7.37 1.68
C HIS A 174 3.69 6.84 2.98
N ASN A 175 4.69 7.54 3.51
CA ASN A 175 5.42 7.13 4.71
C ASN A 175 4.89 7.87 5.95
N PHE A 176 4.77 9.19 5.86
CA PHE A 176 4.45 10.06 6.98
C PHE A 176 3.35 11.09 6.62
N PRO A 177 2.19 10.66 6.09
CA PRO A 177 1.07 11.57 5.90
C PRO A 177 0.56 12.09 7.26
N ARG A 178 0.23 13.38 7.33
CA ARG A 178 -0.55 13.93 8.45
C ARG A 178 -2.02 13.51 8.35
N HIS A 179 -2.50 13.22 7.15
CA HIS A 179 -3.84 12.71 6.91
C HIS A 179 -3.86 11.60 5.86
N GLY A 180 -4.56 10.52 6.16
CA GLY A 180 -4.60 9.31 5.35
C GLY A 180 -3.96 8.12 6.06
N GLU A 181 -3.82 7.03 5.33
CA GLU A 181 -3.18 5.81 5.84
C GLU A 181 -1.71 5.77 5.43
N SER A 182 -0.86 5.28 6.33
CA SER A 182 0.55 5.04 6.08
C SER A 182 0.84 3.55 6.11
N ASN A 183 1.59 3.08 5.11
CA ASN A 183 2.12 1.71 5.10
C ASN A 183 3.49 1.62 5.79
N PHE A 184 4.01 2.71 6.37
CA PHE A 184 5.33 2.75 6.98
C PHE A 184 5.47 1.73 8.11
N THR A 185 4.46 1.61 8.99
CA THR A 185 4.49 0.62 10.08
C THR A 185 4.61 -0.81 9.55
N THR A 186 3.89 -1.12 8.46
CA THR A 186 3.94 -2.42 7.80
C THR A 186 5.34 -2.66 7.21
N VAL A 187 5.87 -1.69 6.46
CA VAL A 187 7.21 -1.78 5.86
C VAL A 187 8.30 -1.89 6.92
N ALA A 188 8.23 -1.08 7.98
CA ALA A 188 9.17 -1.12 9.11
C ALA A 188 9.13 -2.48 9.81
N THR A 189 7.95 -3.05 10.01
CA THR A 189 7.79 -4.40 10.59
C THR A 189 8.46 -5.45 9.70
N LEU A 190 8.25 -5.40 8.38
CA LEU A 190 8.90 -6.30 7.42
C LEU A 190 10.43 -6.16 7.44
N VAL A 191 10.96 -4.94 7.53
CA VAL A 191 12.41 -4.69 7.64
C VAL A 191 12.97 -5.27 8.94
N VAL A 192 12.28 -5.10 10.07
CA VAL A 192 12.69 -5.68 11.35
C VAL A 192 12.72 -7.21 11.27
N LEU A 193 11.68 -7.83 10.71
CA LEU A 193 11.62 -9.28 10.53
C LEU A 193 12.73 -9.80 9.62
N ALA A 194 13.00 -9.11 8.50
CA ALA A 194 14.09 -9.46 7.60
C ALA A 194 15.46 -9.37 8.30
N PHE A 195 15.68 -8.33 9.11
CA PHE A 195 16.91 -8.17 9.88
C PHE A 195 17.08 -9.26 10.96
N LEU A 196 15.99 -9.63 11.65
CA LEU A 196 16.01 -10.74 12.61
C LEU A 196 16.39 -12.07 11.95
N LEU A 197 15.83 -12.36 10.77
CA LEU A 197 16.19 -13.55 9.99
C LEU A 197 17.66 -13.52 9.56
N LEU A 198 18.16 -12.38 9.10
CA LEU A 198 19.55 -12.19 8.70
C LEU A 198 20.51 -12.45 9.87
N ILE A 199 20.23 -11.89 11.04
CA ILE A 199 21.03 -12.10 12.25
C ILE A 199 21.00 -13.57 12.66
N ALA A 200 19.82 -14.20 12.70
CA ALA A 200 19.70 -15.61 13.06
C ALA A 200 20.52 -16.51 12.11
N GLY A 201 20.49 -16.21 10.81
CA GLY A 201 21.32 -16.89 9.80
C GLY A 201 22.82 -16.68 10.01
N ALA A 202 23.26 -15.43 10.26
CA ALA A 202 24.65 -15.10 10.53
C ALA A 202 25.18 -15.79 11.80
N ILE A 203 24.40 -15.80 12.87
CA ILE A 203 24.72 -16.52 14.11
C ILE A 203 24.85 -18.02 13.86
N ASN A 204 23.90 -18.61 13.12
CA ASN A 204 23.95 -20.02 12.77
C ASN A 204 25.24 -20.38 12.02
N PHE A 205 25.58 -19.59 11.01
CA PHE A 205 26.78 -19.78 10.23
C PHE A 205 28.06 -19.59 11.06
N SER A 206 28.07 -18.62 12.00
CA SER A 206 29.16 -18.46 12.97
C SER A 206 29.33 -19.70 13.85
N ASN A 207 28.22 -20.25 14.37
CA ASN A 207 28.22 -21.44 15.21
C ASN A 207 28.77 -22.68 14.48
N LEU A 208 28.36 -22.88 13.23
CA LEU A 208 28.90 -23.94 12.36
C LEU A 208 30.39 -23.74 12.07
N SER A 209 30.79 -22.50 11.78
CA SER A 209 32.18 -22.13 11.53
C SER A 209 33.08 -22.44 12.73
N ILE A 210 32.64 -22.18 13.97
CA ILE A 210 33.38 -22.53 15.18
C ILE A 210 33.53 -24.05 15.34
N ALA A 211 32.47 -24.81 15.10
CA ALA A 211 32.51 -26.27 15.18
C ALA A 211 33.49 -26.86 14.16
N ALA A 212 33.53 -26.32 12.94
CA ALA A 212 34.51 -26.68 11.92
C ALA A 212 35.93 -26.24 12.30
N SER A 213 36.07 -25.09 12.97
CA SER A 213 37.36 -24.53 13.40
C SER A 213 38.14 -25.42 14.37
N ILE A 214 37.44 -26.21 15.20
CA ILE A 214 38.09 -27.18 16.11
C ILE A 214 38.92 -28.21 15.31
N ARG A 215 38.42 -28.65 14.15
CA ARG A 215 39.16 -29.56 13.25
C ARG A 215 40.40 -28.89 12.65
N ARG A 216 40.33 -27.58 12.41
CA ARG A 216 41.43 -26.76 11.85
C ARG A 216 42.41 -26.23 12.91
N ALA A 217 42.17 -26.53 14.20
CA ALA A 217 43.02 -26.04 15.29
C ALA A 217 44.49 -26.52 15.16
N LYS A 218 44.71 -27.76 14.71
CA LYS A 218 46.05 -28.34 14.48
C LYS A 218 46.82 -27.58 13.39
N GLU A 219 46.14 -27.26 12.29
CA GLU A 219 46.69 -26.47 11.18
C GLU A 219 47.12 -25.07 11.65
N VAL A 220 46.26 -24.38 12.40
CA VAL A 220 46.57 -23.06 12.97
C VAL A 220 47.73 -23.11 13.96
N GLY A 221 47.80 -24.18 14.77
CA GLY A 221 48.92 -24.42 15.68
C GLY A 221 50.26 -24.52 14.94
N ILE A 222 50.31 -25.32 13.87
CA ILE A 222 51.52 -25.48 13.03
C ILE A 222 51.91 -24.14 12.39
N ARG A 223 50.95 -23.37 11.86
CA ARG A 223 51.23 -22.07 11.23
C ARG A 223 51.80 -21.05 12.21
N LYS A 224 51.30 -21.02 13.45
CA LYS A 224 51.85 -20.16 14.51
C LYS A 224 53.28 -20.54 14.89
N THR A 225 53.60 -21.84 14.96
CA THR A 225 54.98 -22.29 15.20
C THR A 225 55.92 -21.94 14.05
N LEU A 226 55.40 -21.86 12.82
CA LEU A 226 56.12 -21.37 11.64
C LEU A 226 56.17 -19.83 11.54
N GLY A 227 55.75 -19.10 12.57
CA GLY A 227 55.87 -17.64 12.66
C GLY A 227 54.66 -16.83 12.19
N SER A 228 53.52 -17.46 11.89
CA SER A 228 52.31 -16.72 11.50
C SER A 228 51.76 -15.89 12.66
N GLY A 229 51.67 -14.57 12.45
CA GLY A 229 51.11 -13.63 13.43
C GLY A 229 49.59 -13.77 13.60
N ARG A 230 49.08 -13.33 14.76
CA ARG A 230 47.64 -13.35 15.08
C ARG A 230 46.77 -12.66 14.03
N TRP A 231 47.22 -11.50 13.55
CA TRP A 231 46.51 -10.69 12.55
C TRP A 231 46.52 -11.31 11.15
N GLN A 232 47.56 -12.05 10.79
CA GLN A 232 47.64 -12.76 9.52
C GLN A 232 46.58 -13.87 9.45
N LEU A 233 46.44 -14.63 10.54
CA LEU A 233 45.41 -15.66 10.65
C LEU A 233 43.99 -15.07 10.61
N ILE A 234 43.74 -13.97 11.33
CA ILE A 234 42.42 -13.32 11.34
C ILE A 234 42.05 -12.84 9.93
N ARG A 235 42.96 -12.15 9.22
CA ARG A 235 42.71 -11.67 7.85
C ARG A 235 42.44 -12.82 6.88
N GLN A 236 43.16 -13.93 7.01
CA GLN A 236 42.95 -15.11 6.18
C GLN A 236 41.57 -15.73 6.40
N PHE A 237 41.18 -15.98 7.65
CA PHE A 237 39.88 -16.57 7.96
C PHE A 237 38.71 -15.64 7.61
N LEU A 238 38.88 -14.34 7.84
CA LEU A 238 37.87 -13.35 7.46
C LEU A 238 37.75 -13.25 5.93
N GLY A 239 38.86 -13.37 5.19
CA GLY A 239 38.86 -13.44 3.73
C GLY A 239 38.16 -14.69 3.19
N GLU A 240 38.40 -15.86 3.79
CA GLU A 240 37.69 -17.10 3.45
C GLU A 240 36.18 -16.96 3.69
N THR A 241 35.81 -16.37 4.83
CA THR A 241 34.40 -16.08 5.18
C THR A 241 33.77 -15.10 4.19
N ALA A 242 34.48 -14.02 3.87
CA ALA A 242 34.02 -13.01 2.92
C ALA A 242 33.76 -13.61 1.54
N LEU A 243 34.65 -14.47 1.06
CA LEU A 243 34.50 -15.15 -0.22
C LEU A 243 33.26 -16.06 -0.23
N GLN A 244 33.03 -16.85 0.83
CA GLN A 244 31.82 -17.66 0.97
C GLN A 244 30.54 -16.80 1.01
N CYS A 245 30.55 -15.68 1.72
CA CYS A 245 29.41 -14.76 1.76
C CYS A 245 29.16 -14.08 0.39
N VAL A 246 30.20 -13.75 -0.38
CA VAL A 246 30.06 -13.22 -1.74
C VAL A 246 29.40 -14.24 -2.67
N PHE A 247 29.85 -15.50 -2.63
CA PHE A 247 29.20 -16.58 -3.40
C PHE A 247 27.74 -16.79 -2.98
N SER A 248 27.46 -16.73 -1.68
CA SER A 248 26.10 -16.86 -1.15
C SER A 248 25.20 -15.69 -1.60
N LEU A 249 25.74 -14.46 -1.62
CA LEU A 249 25.03 -13.28 -2.11
C LEU A 249 24.73 -13.40 -3.60
N ALA A 250 25.70 -13.81 -4.41
CA ALA A 250 25.49 -14.03 -5.84
C ALA A 250 24.39 -15.08 -6.09
N LEU A 251 24.42 -16.20 -5.36
CA LEU A 251 23.39 -17.22 -5.43
C LEU A 251 22.02 -16.68 -4.98
N SER A 252 21.98 -15.88 -3.91
CA SER A 252 20.74 -15.24 -3.44
C SER A 252 20.15 -14.31 -4.49
N LEU A 253 20.95 -13.54 -5.22
CA LEU A 253 20.47 -12.65 -6.27
C LEU A 253 19.86 -13.45 -7.44
N ILE A 254 20.48 -14.57 -7.83
CA ILE A 254 19.92 -15.47 -8.85
C ILE A 254 18.57 -16.03 -8.38
N LEU A 255 18.49 -16.51 -7.13
CA LEU A 255 17.25 -17.04 -6.57
C LEU A 255 16.14 -15.97 -6.51
N VAL A 256 16.46 -14.76 -6.07
CA VAL A 256 15.49 -13.65 -6.04
C VAL A 256 14.99 -13.35 -7.45
N GLN A 257 15.87 -13.28 -8.45
CA GLN A 257 15.48 -13.02 -9.84
C GLN A 257 14.55 -14.10 -10.40
N ILE A 258 14.71 -15.36 -9.99
CA ILE A 258 13.84 -16.48 -10.39
C ILE A 258 12.49 -16.41 -9.67
N ILE A 259 12.47 -16.09 -8.38
CA ILE A 259 11.26 -16.11 -7.53
C ILE A 259 10.38 -14.88 -7.77
N LEU A 260 10.98 -13.71 -7.99
CA LEU A 260 10.28 -12.43 -8.14
C LEU A 260 9.13 -12.45 -9.15
N PRO A 261 9.24 -13.02 -10.37
CA PRO A 261 8.12 -13.05 -11.32
C PRO A 261 6.96 -13.94 -10.87
N TYR A 262 7.21 -14.99 -10.06
CA TYR A 262 6.13 -15.79 -9.48
C TYR A 262 5.41 -15.01 -8.39
N PHE A 263 6.16 -14.29 -7.56
CA PHE A 263 5.60 -13.40 -6.55
C PHE A 263 4.76 -12.29 -7.20
N SER A 264 5.31 -11.60 -8.20
CA SER A 264 4.63 -10.54 -8.94
C SER A 264 3.31 -10.99 -9.57
N ARG A 265 3.27 -12.18 -10.17
CA ARG A 265 2.04 -12.73 -10.75
C ARG A 265 1.02 -13.16 -9.71
N SER A 266 1.46 -13.70 -8.58
CA SER A 266 0.55 -14.20 -7.54
C SER A 266 -0.14 -13.07 -6.78
N PHE A 267 0.51 -11.91 -6.66
CA PHE A 267 -0.02 -10.75 -5.93
C PHE A 267 -0.47 -9.60 -6.84
N ASP A 268 -0.34 -9.73 -8.16
CA ASP A 268 -0.59 -8.67 -9.15
C ASP A 268 0.20 -7.38 -8.85
N ILE A 269 1.48 -7.53 -8.48
CA ILE A 269 2.38 -6.42 -8.14
C ILE A 269 3.59 -6.44 -9.07
N GLN A 270 3.93 -5.31 -9.68
CA GLN A 270 5.14 -5.18 -10.49
C GLN A 270 6.35 -4.90 -9.60
N LEU A 271 7.06 -5.95 -9.18
CA LEU A 271 8.30 -5.84 -8.43
C LEU A 271 9.50 -6.04 -9.37
N SER A 272 10.52 -5.20 -9.20
CA SER A 272 11.78 -5.34 -9.92
C SER A 272 12.94 -4.90 -9.04
N LEU A 273 14.11 -5.55 -9.19
CA LEU A 273 15.33 -5.18 -8.47
C LEU A 273 15.94 -3.86 -8.96
N GLY A 274 15.54 -3.34 -10.13
CA GLY A 274 16.17 -2.18 -10.78
C GLY A 274 15.23 -1.06 -11.26
N GLY A 275 13.91 -1.19 -11.10
CA GLY A 275 12.93 -0.31 -11.74
C GLY A 275 12.85 1.13 -11.20
N ALA A 276 13.47 1.44 -10.07
CA ALA A 276 13.29 2.74 -9.38
C ALA A 276 14.41 3.77 -9.65
N GLY A 277 15.32 3.54 -10.61
CA GLY A 277 16.43 4.46 -10.90
C GLY A 277 17.48 4.59 -9.78
N ASN A 278 17.35 3.82 -8.69
CA ASN A 278 18.18 3.88 -7.49
C ASN A 278 19.16 2.70 -7.37
N ILE A 279 19.64 2.16 -8.50
CA ILE A 279 20.52 0.97 -8.52
C ILE A 279 21.77 1.16 -7.65
N GLY A 280 22.34 2.37 -7.63
CA GLY A 280 23.51 2.69 -6.80
C GLY A 280 23.23 2.58 -5.30
N PHE A 281 22.04 2.98 -4.85
CA PHE A 281 21.64 2.86 -3.45
C PHE A 281 21.44 1.39 -3.05
N ILE A 282 20.85 0.58 -3.94
CA ILE A 282 20.68 -0.87 -3.72
C ILE A 282 22.04 -1.56 -3.62
N ILE A 283 22.99 -1.24 -4.51
CA ILE A 283 24.35 -1.79 -4.46
C ILE A 283 25.03 -1.42 -3.13
N LEU A 284 24.89 -0.18 -2.68
CA LEU A 284 25.41 0.26 -1.38
C LEU A 284 24.78 -0.53 -0.22
N GLN A 285 23.46 -0.72 -0.22
CA GLN A 285 22.77 -1.51 0.80
C GLN A 285 23.23 -2.97 0.83
N LEU A 286 23.37 -3.61 -0.32
CA LEU A 286 23.87 -4.98 -0.44
C LEU A 286 25.32 -5.08 0.07
N PHE A 287 26.16 -4.10 -0.25
CA PHE A 287 27.53 -4.03 0.24
C PHE A 287 27.58 -3.89 1.77
N VAL A 288 26.76 -3.00 2.35
CA VAL A 288 26.66 -2.84 3.80
C VAL A 288 26.16 -4.13 4.46
N CYS A 289 25.14 -4.79 3.89
CA CYS A 289 24.64 -6.07 4.40
C CYS A 289 25.71 -7.17 4.35
N LEU A 290 26.44 -7.27 3.23
CA LEU A 290 27.54 -8.23 3.09
C LEU A 290 28.61 -7.99 4.16
N LEU A 291 29.03 -6.73 4.35
CA LEU A 291 30.01 -6.36 5.37
C LEU A 291 29.54 -6.76 6.77
N LEU A 292 28.28 -6.45 7.11
CA LEU A 292 27.68 -6.81 8.39
C LEU A 292 27.68 -8.33 8.61
N VAL A 293 27.25 -9.12 7.62
CA VAL A 293 27.21 -10.59 7.74
C VAL A 293 28.61 -11.18 7.87
N VAL A 294 29.59 -10.69 7.12
CA VAL A 294 30.99 -11.16 7.21
C VAL A 294 31.58 -10.86 8.59
N LEU A 295 31.31 -9.67 9.13
CA LEU A 295 31.77 -9.30 10.47
C LEU A 295 31.09 -10.14 11.56
N LEU A 296 29.76 -10.25 11.53
CA LEU A 296 29.01 -11.02 12.52
C LEU A 296 29.36 -12.50 12.49
N SER A 297 29.49 -13.08 11.29
CA SER A 297 29.70 -14.51 11.14
C SER A 297 31.15 -14.91 11.30
N GLY A 298 32.09 -14.12 10.76
CA GLY A 298 33.50 -14.46 10.63
C GLY A 298 34.42 -13.93 11.73
N LEU A 299 34.11 -12.76 12.32
CA LEU A 299 35.00 -12.14 13.30
C LEU A 299 35.14 -12.99 14.56
N TYR A 300 34.02 -13.52 15.08
CA TYR A 300 34.04 -14.31 16.29
C TYR A 300 34.84 -15.64 16.13
N PRO A 301 34.60 -16.49 15.12
CA PRO A 301 35.42 -17.67 14.86
C PRO A 301 36.90 -17.33 14.61
N ALA A 302 37.19 -16.29 13.83
CA ALA A 302 38.56 -15.88 13.52
C ALA A 302 39.32 -15.46 14.79
N VAL A 303 38.68 -14.71 15.68
CA VAL A 303 39.27 -14.30 16.96
C VAL A 303 39.50 -15.51 17.86
N VAL A 304 38.52 -16.42 17.99
CA VAL A 304 38.64 -17.65 18.80
C VAL A 304 39.80 -18.52 18.31
N LEU A 305 39.89 -18.78 17.01
CA LEU A 305 41.01 -19.52 16.39
C LEU A 305 42.36 -18.84 16.60
N SER A 306 42.39 -17.51 16.52
CA SER A 306 43.62 -16.74 16.74
C SER A 306 44.14 -16.83 18.19
N MET A 307 43.29 -17.19 19.16
CA MET A 307 43.65 -17.33 20.58
C MET A 307 44.04 -18.75 20.99
N VAL A 308 44.04 -19.71 20.05
CA VAL A 308 44.42 -21.10 20.31
C VAL A 308 45.86 -21.20 20.82
N ASN A 309 46.04 -21.91 21.95
CA ASN A 309 47.34 -22.14 22.57
C ASN A 309 48.07 -23.30 21.86
N THR A 310 49.14 -22.96 21.14
CA THR A 310 49.98 -23.87 20.36
C THR A 310 50.52 -25.04 21.17
N ASN A 311 50.94 -24.81 22.41
CA ASN A 311 51.54 -25.86 23.25
C ASN A 311 50.53 -26.94 23.65
N LYS A 312 49.25 -26.59 23.83
CA LYS A 312 48.19 -27.56 24.18
C LYS A 312 47.69 -28.33 22.96
N VAL A 313 47.49 -27.64 21.84
CA VAL A 313 46.98 -28.26 20.61
C VAL A 313 47.95 -29.27 20.01
N LEU A 314 49.27 -29.01 20.08
CA LEU A 314 50.28 -29.96 19.58
C LEU A 314 50.41 -31.22 20.47
N LYS A 315 50.00 -31.13 21.74
CA LYS A 315 49.94 -32.27 22.67
C LYS A 315 48.63 -33.06 22.60
N GLY A 316 47.71 -32.70 21.71
CA GLY A 316 46.40 -33.35 21.58
C GLY A 316 45.38 -32.94 22.66
N GLU A 317 45.72 -31.97 23.52
CA GLU A 317 44.78 -31.43 24.50
C GLU A 317 43.89 -30.38 23.83
N TYR A 318 42.75 -30.82 23.31
CA TYR A 318 41.72 -29.95 22.74
C TYR A 318 40.85 -29.25 23.81
N SER A 319 41.30 -29.17 25.07
CA SER A 319 40.49 -28.61 26.15
C SER A 319 40.29 -27.11 25.94
N SER A 320 39.11 -26.78 25.42
CA SER A 320 38.63 -25.42 25.23
C SER A 320 38.67 -24.69 26.58
N GLY A 321 39.46 -23.63 26.69
CA GLY A 321 39.39 -22.74 27.84
C GLY A 321 37.94 -22.26 28.05
N THR A 322 37.56 -22.10 29.31
CA THR A 322 36.21 -21.69 29.75
C THR A 322 35.78 -20.30 29.25
N LYS A 323 36.71 -19.48 28.76
CA LYS A 323 36.47 -18.13 28.23
C LYS A 323 35.79 -18.22 26.85
N GLY A 324 34.54 -17.77 26.76
CA GLY A 324 33.76 -17.69 25.51
C GLY A 324 32.58 -18.68 25.39
N LYS A 325 32.48 -19.68 26.28
CA LYS A 325 31.33 -20.62 26.29
C LYS A 325 30.00 -19.92 26.55
N GLY A 326 29.97 -18.96 27.49
CA GLY A 326 28.76 -18.19 27.80
C GLY A 326 28.24 -17.38 26.62
N PHE A 327 29.13 -16.67 25.91
CA PHE A 327 28.76 -15.88 24.73
C PHE A 327 28.24 -16.76 23.58
N ARG A 328 28.92 -17.88 23.30
CA ARG A 328 28.45 -18.87 22.32
C ARG A 328 27.06 -19.41 22.68
N ASN A 329 26.86 -19.80 23.94
CA ASN A 329 25.57 -20.34 24.38
C ASN A 329 24.47 -19.27 24.27
N ALA A 330 24.76 -18.01 24.61
CA ALA A 330 23.81 -16.91 24.44
C ALA A 330 23.43 -16.71 22.95
N LEU A 331 24.40 -16.75 22.04
CA LEU A 331 24.14 -16.67 20.59
C LEU A 331 23.28 -17.85 20.10
N ILE A 332 23.58 -19.07 20.54
CA ILE A 332 22.79 -20.26 20.20
C ILE A 332 21.34 -20.12 20.71
N VAL A 333 21.16 -19.69 21.96
CA VAL A 333 19.82 -19.48 22.53
C VAL A 333 19.08 -18.38 21.75
N ALA A 334 19.71 -17.25 21.45
CA ALA A 334 19.10 -16.18 20.67
C ALA A 334 18.63 -16.67 19.28
N GLN A 335 19.45 -17.46 18.58
CA GLN A 335 19.06 -18.08 17.31
C GLN A 335 17.82 -18.96 17.44
N PHE A 336 17.79 -19.85 18.45
CA PHE A 336 16.65 -20.73 18.67
C PHE A 336 15.39 -19.97 19.07
N VAL A 337 15.51 -18.88 19.84
CA VAL A 337 14.38 -18.00 20.19
C VAL A 337 13.80 -17.35 18.93
N VAL A 338 14.65 -16.82 18.04
CA VAL A 338 14.20 -16.21 16.78
C VAL A 338 13.53 -17.26 15.89
N ALA A 339 14.12 -18.45 15.74
CA ALA A 339 13.52 -19.54 14.97
C ALA A 339 12.17 -19.98 15.54
N ALA A 340 12.08 -20.16 16.87
CA ALA A 340 10.84 -20.50 17.55
C ALA A 340 9.77 -19.42 17.35
N PHE A 341 10.14 -18.14 17.43
CA PHE A 341 9.24 -17.02 17.16
C PHE A 341 8.59 -17.12 15.77
N PHE A 342 9.38 -17.38 14.72
CA PHE A 342 8.83 -17.51 13.36
C PHE A 342 7.93 -18.75 13.20
N VAL A 343 8.31 -19.89 13.80
CA VAL A 343 7.50 -21.11 13.77
C VAL A 343 6.17 -20.90 14.49
N PHE A 344 6.21 -20.40 15.73
CA PHE A 344 4.99 -20.11 16.50
C PHE A 344 4.14 -19.03 15.83
N GLY A 345 4.75 -17.95 15.33
CA GLY A 345 4.05 -16.90 14.61
C GLY A 345 3.29 -17.43 13.40
N THR A 346 3.93 -18.27 12.58
CA THR A 346 3.29 -18.90 11.42
C THR A 346 2.13 -19.81 11.83
N LEU A 347 2.30 -20.62 12.88
CA LEU A 347 1.25 -21.49 13.39
C LEU A 347 0.06 -20.71 13.95
N VAL A 348 0.32 -19.62 14.69
CA VAL A 348 -0.73 -18.75 15.24
C VAL A 348 -1.48 -18.06 14.11
N ILE A 349 -0.77 -17.47 13.13
CA ILE A 349 -1.39 -16.84 11.97
C ILE A 349 -2.26 -17.84 11.22
N ASN A 350 -1.74 -19.05 10.95
CA ASN A 350 -2.50 -20.09 10.26
C ASN A 350 -3.77 -20.48 11.04
N ARG A 351 -3.66 -20.65 12.37
CA ARG A 351 -4.84 -20.91 13.23
C ARG A 351 -5.84 -19.76 13.22
N GLN A 352 -5.38 -18.51 13.22
CA GLN A 352 -6.25 -17.34 13.18
C GLN A 352 -6.97 -17.22 11.83
N ILE A 353 -6.28 -17.46 10.72
CA ILE A 353 -6.91 -17.50 9.39
C ILE A 353 -7.96 -18.60 9.35
N ASN A 354 -7.62 -19.83 9.76
CA ASN A 354 -8.59 -20.92 9.80
C ASN A 354 -9.80 -20.60 10.69
N PHE A 355 -9.57 -19.95 11.84
CA PHE A 355 -10.65 -19.50 12.72
C PHE A 355 -11.54 -18.45 12.04
N MET A 356 -10.95 -17.46 11.37
CA MET A 356 -11.72 -16.44 10.63
C MET A 356 -12.51 -17.01 9.44
N GLU A 357 -11.99 -18.05 8.80
CA GLU A 357 -12.63 -18.71 7.67
C GLU A 357 -13.77 -19.64 8.10
N THR A 358 -13.57 -20.41 9.18
CA THR A 358 -14.50 -21.47 9.63
C THR A 358 -15.51 -21.03 10.68
N ARG A 359 -15.27 -19.90 11.35
CA ARG A 359 -16.22 -19.37 12.33
C ARG A 359 -17.51 -18.94 11.63
N ASP A 360 -18.64 -19.35 12.20
CA ASP A 360 -19.95 -18.85 11.80
C ASP A 360 -20.00 -17.32 11.93
N LYS A 361 -20.21 -16.66 10.78
CA LYS A 361 -20.23 -15.20 10.64
C LYS A 361 -21.62 -14.62 10.97
N GLY A 362 -22.63 -15.47 11.16
CA GLY A 362 -24.03 -15.08 11.33
C GLY A 362 -24.74 -14.69 10.03
N PHE A 363 -24.05 -14.76 8.89
CA PHE A 363 -24.57 -14.58 7.54
C PHE A 363 -23.85 -15.52 6.58
N SER A 364 -24.51 -15.90 5.48
CA SER A 364 -23.85 -16.67 4.41
C SER A 364 -23.33 -15.71 3.34
N GLY A 365 -22.01 -15.70 3.17
CA GLY A 365 -21.37 -15.09 2.00
C GLY A 365 -21.17 -16.09 0.85
N GLU A 366 -21.55 -17.36 1.04
CA GLU A 366 -21.39 -18.39 0.01
C GLU A 366 -22.33 -18.10 -1.16
N GLN A 367 -21.79 -18.10 -2.38
CA GLN A 367 -22.51 -17.84 -3.63
C GLN A 367 -23.19 -16.47 -3.73
N VAL A 368 -22.75 -15.49 -2.94
CA VAL A 368 -23.23 -14.11 -3.03
C VAL A 368 -22.28 -13.28 -3.89
N MET A 369 -22.79 -12.75 -5.00
CA MET A 369 -22.09 -11.86 -5.91
C MET A 369 -22.48 -10.40 -5.68
N ARG A 370 -21.51 -9.55 -5.35
CA ARG A 370 -21.69 -8.10 -5.30
C ARG A 370 -21.56 -7.52 -6.70
N ILE A 371 -22.54 -6.71 -7.11
CA ILE A 371 -22.48 -5.95 -8.36
C ILE A 371 -22.57 -4.46 -8.04
N GLN A 372 -21.52 -3.71 -8.38
CA GLN A 372 -21.56 -2.25 -8.28
C GLN A 372 -22.38 -1.69 -9.44
N ALA A 373 -23.66 -1.44 -9.20
CA ALA A 373 -24.55 -0.85 -10.18
C ALA A 373 -24.39 0.68 -10.25
N MET A 374 -24.59 1.26 -11.44
CA MET A 374 -24.68 2.71 -11.61
C MET A 374 -25.90 3.27 -10.88
N GLN A 375 -25.82 4.54 -10.47
CA GLN A 375 -26.91 5.22 -9.76
C GLN A 375 -28.26 5.13 -10.49
N ALA A 376 -28.30 5.34 -11.81
CA ALA A 376 -29.55 5.22 -12.58
C ALA A 376 -30.20 3.83 -12.48
N THR A 377 -29.39 2.76 -12.55
CA THR A 377 -29.85 1.38 -12.41
C THR A 377 -30.38 1.11 -11.00
N ARG A 378 -29.67 1.61 -9.98
CA ARG A 378 -30.03 1.44 -8.56
C ARG A 378 -31.33 2.14 -8.17
N ASP A 379 -31.53 3.33 -8.72
CA ASP A 379 -32.55 4.27 -8.25
C ASP A 379 -33.83 4.14 -9.06
N ARG A 380 -33.72 4.04 -10.38
CA ARG A 380 -34.85 4.12 -11.31
C ARG A 380 -35.20 2.78 -11.96
N ASN A 381 -34.23 1.89 -12.10
CA ASN A 381 -34.39 0.66 -12.89
C ASN A 381 -34.14 -0.63 -12.10
N PHE A 382 -34.11 -0.57 -10.76
CA PHE A 382 -33.75 -1.72 -9.93
C PHE A 382 -34.72 -2.88 -10.14
N ASN A 383 -36.04 -2.63 -10.10
CA ASN A 383 -37.03 -3.69 -10.25
C ASN A 383 -36.87 -4.41 -11.60
N ASN A 384 -36.76 -3.67 -12.70
CA ASN A 384 -36.55 -4.28 -14.03
C ASN A 384 -35.22 -5.06 -14.10
N THR A 385 -34.16 -4.53 -13.51
CA THR A 385 -32.85 -5.18 -13.46
C THR A 385 -32.91 -6.46 -12.63
N ARG A 386 -33.57 -6.41 -11.47
CA ARG A 386 -33.84 -7.55 -10.60
C ARG A 386 -34.62 -8.62 -11.35
N GLU A 387 -35.72 -8.27 -12.01
CA GLU A 387 -36.52 -9.23 -12.79
C GLU A 387 -35.73 -9.84 -13.94
N ALA A 388 -34.87 -9.06 -14.60
CA ALA A 388 -33.98 -9.58 -15.64
C ALA A 388 -32.93 -10.55 -15.07
N LEU A 389 -32.34 -10.23 -13.91
CA LEU A 389 -31.37 -11.06 -13.23
C LEU A 389 -31.98 -12.36 -12.70
N LEU A 390 -33.20 -12.31 -12.15
CA LEU A 390 -33.93 -13.51 -11.70
C LEU A 390 -34.29 -14.49 -12.82
N ARG A 391 -34.26 -14.04 -14.09
CA ARG A 391 -34.43 -14.93 -15.26
C ARG A 391 -33.15 -15.65 -15.64
N VAL A 392 -31.99 -15.24 -15.11
CA VAL A 392 -30.72 -15.93 -15.36
C VAL A 392 -30.74 -17.24 -14.56
N PRO A 393 -30.54 -18.41 -15.21
CA PRO A 393 -30.50 -19.68 -14.51
C PRO A 393 -29.48 -19.67 -13.37
N GLY A 394 -29.92 -20.10 -12.18
CA GLY A 394 -29.13 -20.07 -10.95
C GLY A 394 -29.48 -18.90 -10.02
N VAL A 395 -29.89 -17.74 -10.52
CA VAL A 395 -30.16 -16.59 -9.64
C VAL A 395 -31.43 -16.81 -8.82
N ILE A 396 -31.27 -17.00 -7.51
CA ILE A 396 -32.39 -17.24 -6.58
C ILE A 396 -32.94 -15.92 -6.04
N GLN A 397 -32.06 -14.96 -5.74
CA GLN A 397 -32.48 -13.69 -5.16
C GLN A 397 -31.59 -12.53 -5.56
N VAL A 398 -32.19 -11.34 -5.63
CA VAL A 398 -31.50 -10.08 -5.88
C VAL A 398 -31.98 -9.06 -4.87
N ALA A 399 -31.04 -8.47 -4.16
CA ALA A 399 -31.27 -7.40 -3.21
C ALA A 399 -30.40 -6.19 -3.54
N LYS A 400 -30.68 -5.06 -2.89
CA LYS A 400 -29.79 -3.91 -2.88
C LYS A 400 -29.51 -3.46 -1.46
N THR A 401 -28.31 -2.94 -1.25
CA THR A 401 -27.79 -2.39 0.01
C THR A 401 -26.84 -1.21 -0.25
N THR A 402 -26.73 -0.25 0.67
CA THR A 402 -25.61 0.72 0.64
C THR A 402 -24.27 0.03 0.81
N GLU A 403 -24.26 -1.04 1.59
CA GLU A 403 -23.05 -1.62 2.14
C GLU A 403 -23.24 -3.12 2.41
N VAL A 404 -22.21 -3.92 2.15
CA VAL A 404 -22.22 -5.36 2.47
C VAL A 404 -21.46 -5.62 3.77
N PRO A 405 -21.75 -6.72 4.50
CA PRO A 405 -21.04 -7.02 5.73
C PRO A 405 -19.53 -7.13 5.48
N GLY A 406 -18.73 -6.39 6.25
CA GLY A 406 -17.27 -6.36 6.12
C GLY A 406 -16.73 -5.21 5.26
N ASP A 407 -17.59 -4.40 4.62
CA ASP A 407 -17.15 -3.12 4.05
C ASP A 407 -16.62 -2.19 5.18
N LYS A 408 -15.60 -1.40 4.86
CA LYS A 408 -14.91 -0.52 5.82
C LYS A 408 -15.65 0.80 6.08
N TYR A 409 -16.61 1.16 5.24
CA TYR A 409 -17.17 2.51 5.17
C TYR A 409 -18.68 2.46 5.10
N ALA A 410 -19.31 2.58 6.27
CA ALA A 410 -20.74 2.80 6.36
C ALA A 410 -21.06 4.25 6.02
N ASP A 411 -22.07 4.43 5.16
CA ASP A 411 -22.64 5.73 4.88
C ASP A 411 -23.08 6.37 6.20
N THR A 412 -22.27 7.31 6.68
CA THR A 412 -22.36 7.82 8.03
C THR A 412 -23.21 9.07 8.02
N SER A 413 -24.30 8.99 8.78
CA SER A 413 -25.35 9.99 9.02
C SER A 413 -26.40 10.16 7.93
N THR A 414 -27.50 9.41 8.07
CA THR A 414 -28.81 9.88 7.60
C THR A 414 -29.77 10.22 8.74
N TYR A 415 -29.46 9.84 9.99
CA TYR A 415 -30.33 10.06 11.15
C TYR A 415 -29.54 10.48 12.40
N SER A 416 -29.98 11.57 13.03
CA SER A 416 -29.61 11.92 14.39
C SER A 416 -30.84 11.88 15.29
N PHE A 417 -30.66 11.55 16.56
CA PHE A 417 -31.71 11.61 17.56
C PHE A 417 -31.19 12.28 18.83
N LYS A 418 -32.08 12.98 19.54
CA LYS A 418 -31.73 13.59 20.82
C LYS A 418 -32.10 12.65 21.95
N TYR A 419 -31.13 12.36 22.81
CA TYR A 419 -31.35 11.61 24.04
C TYR A 419 -30.54 12.24 25.17
N ALA A 420 -31.19 12.46 26.32
CA ALA A 420 -30.59 13.13 27.48
C ALA A 420 -29.91 14.48 27.15
N GLY A 421 -30.53 15.29 26.29
CA GLY A 421 -30.01 16.61 25.91
C GLY A 421 -28.81 16.59 24.95
N SER A 422 -28.33 15.42 24.55
CA SER A 422 -27.22 15.26 23.60
C SER A 422 -27.75 14.70 22.27
N GLU A 423 -27.17 15.19 21.16
CA GLU A 423 -27.44 14.66 19.82
C GLU A 423 -26.55 13.45 19.55
N HIS A 424 -27.17 12.32 19.24
CA HIS A 424 -26.50 11.07 18.89
C HIS A 424 -26.70 10.81 17.41
N ARG A 425 -25.61 10.47 16.71
CA ARG A 425 -25.64 10.14 15.28
C ARG A 425 -25.65 8.62 15.13
N LEU A 426 -26.51 8.12 14.26
CA LEU A 426 -26.57 6.71 13.91
C LEU A 426 -25.99 6.51 12.51
N ALA A 427 -25.19 5.46 12.36
CA ALA A 427 -24.90 4.90 11.04
C ALA A 427 -26.11 4.08 10.60
N SER A 428 -26.49 4.19 9.33
CA SER A 428 -27.61 3.43 8.77
C SER A 428 -27.22 2.81 7.45
N VAL A 429 -27.27 1.49 7.38
CA VAL A 429 -27.22 0.74 6.13
C VAL A 429 -28.65 0.57 5.66
N LYS A 430 -28.92 0.93 4.42
CA LYS A 430 -30.26 0.86 3.85
C LYS A 430 -30.28 -0.30 2.88
N VAL A 431 -31.29 -1.13 3.01
CA VAL A 431 -31.38 -2.43 2.33
C VAL A 431 -32.76 -2.59 1.70
N SER A 432 -32.86 -3.39 0.63
CA SER A 432 -34.17 -3.82 0.13
C SER A 432 -34.76 -4.89 1.04
N SER A 433 -36.08 -5.11 0.91
CA SER A 433 -36.81 -6.12 1.69
C SER A 433 -36.21 -7.52 1.57
N GLU A 434 -35.61 -7.83 0.42
CA GLU A 434 -35.03 -9.13 0.10
C GLU A 434 -33.65 -9.35 0.72
N TYR A 435 -33.02 -8.30 1.27
CA TYR A 435 -31.62 -8.36 1.68
C TYR A 435 -31.35 -9.42 2.74
N PHE A 436 -32.12 -9.45 3.83
CA PHE A 436 -31.89 -10.41 4.91
C PHE A 436 -32.06 -11.86 4.46
N THR A 437 -32.98 -12.12 3.53
CA THR A 437 -33.13 -13.43 2.88
C THR A 437 -32.00 -13.71 1.89
N THR A 438 -31.45 -12.68 1.23
CA THR A 438 -30.35 -12.82 0.26
C THR A 438 -29.02 -13.11 0.96
N VAL A 439 -28.75 -12.53 2.14
CA VAL A 439 -27.52 -12.81 2.89
C VAL A 439 -27.73 -13.82 4.03
N LEU A 440 -28.92 -14.44 4.10
CA LEU A 440 -29.31 -15.42 5.12
C LEU A 440 -29.01 -14.96 6.56
N LEU A 441 -29.32 -13.70 6.86
CA LEU A 441 -29.19 -13.12 8.20
C LEU A 441 -30.42 -13.48 9.04
N GLY A 442 -30.20 -14.17 10.18
CA GLY A 442 -31.26 -14.46 11.14
C GLY A 442 -31.76 -13.20 11.86
N VAL A 443 -33.06 -12.89 11.74
CA VAL A 443 -33.69 -11.77 12.48
C VAL A 443 -34.07 -12.26 13.87
N LEU A 444 -33.43 -11.73 14.92
CA LEU A 444 -33.61 -12.18 16.30
C LEU A 444 -34.94 -11.71 16.94
N GLN A 445 -35.48 -10.57 16.52
CA GLN A 445 -36.78 -10.04 16.94
C GLN A 445 -37.24 -8.95 15.97
N SER A 446 -38.48 -9.01 15.50
CA SER A 446 -39.12 -7.92 14.73
C SER A 446 -40.48 -7.58 15.34
N ASN A 447 -40.70 -6.32 15.66
CA ASN A 447 -42.01 -5.82 16.11
C ASN A 447 -42.95 -5.45 14.94
N THR A 448 -42.49 -5.62 13.70
CA THR A 448 -43.28 -5.42 12.50
C THR A 448 -43.32 -6.71 11.69
N PRO A 449 -44.51 -7.19 11.27
CA PRO A 449 -44.56 -8.24 10.28
C PRO A 449 -43.94 -7.69 8.99
N ILE A 450 -43.04 -8.46 8.38
CA ILE A 450 -42.44 -8.11 7.08
C ILE A 450 -43.57 -8.25 6.04
N VAL A 451 -44.39 -7.21 5.92
CA VAL A 451 -45.47 -7.08 4.94
C VAL A 451 -45.06 -6.00 3.96
N GLY A 452 -45.11 -6.33 2.68
CA GLY A 452 -44.74 -5.44 1.60
C GLY A 452 -45.59 -4.16 1.52
N LEU A 453 -45.12 -3.29 0.62
CA LEU A 453 -45.76 -2.06 0.12
C LEU A 453 -45.74 -0.88 1.10
N SER A 454 -44.84 0.09 0.91
CA SER A 454 -45.06 1.17 -0.05
C SER A 454 -43.88 2.15 -0.04
N SER A 455 -43.76 2.84 -1.17
CA SER A 455 -42.75 3.79 -1.63
C SER A 455 -42.21 4.83 -0.64
N ALA A 456 -40.87 4.91 -0.52
CA ALA A 456 -40.12 6.16 -0.53
C ALA A 456 -38.62 5.91 -0.88
N PRO A 457 -37.92 6.85 -1.57
CA PRO A 457 -36.72 6.56 -2.35
C PRO A 457 -35.44 7.03 -1.68
N PHE A 458 -34.36 6.22 -1.60
CA PHE A 458 -33.04 6.74 -1.20
C PHE A 458 -31.78 5.99 -1.70
N ILE A 459 -31.52 5.65 -2.97
CA ILE A 459 -30.12 5.47 -3.51
C ILE A 459 -29.19 4.37 -2.91
N PHE A 460 -29.10 3.13 -3.48
CA PHE A 460 -28.28 1.98 -2.94
C PHE A 460 -27.73 0.93 -3.95
N SER A 461 -26.54 0.33 -3.67
CA SER A 461 -25.76 -0.69 -4.45
C SER A 461 -26.39 -2.09 -4.51
N LEU A 462 -26.06 -2.94 -5.49
CA LEU A 462 -26.72 -4.25 -5.74
C LEU A 462 -25.94 -5.45 -5.17
N THR A 463 -26.63 -6.48 -4.70
CA THR A 463 -26.06 -7.80 -4.36
C THR A 463 -26.98 -8.89 -4.90
N VAL A 464 -26.42 -9.83 -5.68
CA VAL A 464 -27.12 -10.94 -6.34
C VAL A 464 -26.66 -12.25 -5.69
N LEU A 465 -27.58 -13.16 -5.38
CA LEU A 465 -27.26 -14.51 -4.90
C LEU A 465 -27.44 -15.51 -6.06
N ILE A 466 -26.40 -16.30 -6.34
CA ILE A 466 -26.32 -17.30 -7.44
C ILE A 466 -26.49 -18.72 -6.88
#